data_AF-A0A6N3HYH5-F1
#
_entry.id   AF-A0A6N3HYH5-F1
#
_cell.length_a   1.000
_cell.length_b   1.000
_cell.length_c   1.000
_cell.angle_alpha   90.00
_cell.angle_beta   90.00
_cell.angle_gamma   90.00
#
_symmetry.space_group_name_H-M   'P 1'
#
loop_
_entity.id
_entity.type
_entity.pdbx_description
1 polymer ?
#
loop_
_entity_poly.entity_id
_entity_poly.type
_entity_poly.pdbx_seq_one_letter_code
_entity_poly.pdbx_strand_id
1 'polypeptide(L)' 'MMNKRFVINMVSSLLLGAALISAPLQAAEKVVVNISKVDGMPWFNRMGEGVVEAGKAFGVNASQVY' A
#
# COMPACT_ATOMS: atom_id res chain seq x y z
N MET A 1 13.33 2.03 -44.25
CA MET A 1 12.05 1.79 -43.54
C MET A 1 12.26 0.67 -42.54
N MET A 2 11.90 0.86 -41.27
CA MET A 2 11.99 -0.21 -40.26
C MET A 2 10.98 -1.32 -40.54
N ASN A 3 11.39 -2.57 -40.32
CA ASN A 3 10.55 -3.75 -40.53
C ASN A 3 9.32 -3.73 -39.60
N LYS A 4 8.11 -3.91 -40.15
CA LYS A 4 6.85 -3.95 -39.36
C LYS A 4 6.93 -4.93 -38.18
N ARG A 5 7.56 -6.09 -38.34
CA ARG A 5 7.74 -7.07 -37.26
C ARG A 5 8.66 -6.55 -36.15
N PHE A 6 9.69 -5.79 -36.51
CA PHE A 6 10.60 -5.18 -35.54
C PHE A 6 9.88 -4.11 -34.70
N VAL A 7 9.06 -3.28 -35.35
CA VAL A 7 8.25 -2.26 -34.66
C VAL A 7 7.25 -2.90 -33.70
N ILE A 8 6.54 -3.95 -34.14
CA ILE A 8 5.58 -4.68 -33.30
C ILE A 8 6.27 -5.29 -32.09
N ASN A 9 7.41 -5.97 -32.28
CA ASN A 9 8.15 -6.58 -31.17
C ASN A 9 8.61 -5.52 -30.17
N MET A 10 9.10 -4.37 -30.64
CA MET A 10 9.56 -3.28 -29.78
C MET A 10 8.42 -2.71 -28.92
N VAL A 11 7.25 -2.47 -29.52
CA VAL A 11 6.07 -1.98 -28.80
C VAL A 11 5.57 -3.01 -27.79
N SER A 12 5.50 -4.29 -28.18
CA SER A 12 5.10 -5.38 -27.28
C SER A 12 6.02 -5.52 -26.08
N SER A 13 7.35 -5.41 -26.27
CA SER A 13 8.33 -5.44 -25.18
C SER A 13 8.18 -4.25 -24.23
N LEU A 14 7.92 -3.05 -24.75
CA LEU A 14 7.65 -1.86 -23.94
C LEU A 14 6.38 -2.00 -23.10
N LEU A 15 5.30 -2.51 -23.69
CA LEU A 15 4.04 -2.74 -22.98
C LEU A 15 4.19 -3.81 -21.89
N LEU A 16 4.91 -4.90 -22.17
CA LEU A 16 5.19 -5.94 -21.19
C LEU A 16 6.05 -5.40 -20.03
N GLY A 17 7.08 -4.61 -20.33
CA GLY A 17 7.90 -3.95 -19.31
C GLY A 17 7.09 -3.01 -18.43
N ALA A 18 6.21 -2.19 -19.01
CA ALA A 18 5.32 -1.30 -18.27
C ALA A 18 4.34 -2.08 -17.37
N ALA A 19 3.75 -3.16 -17.88
CA ALA A 19 2.84 -4.01 -17.11
C ALA A 19 3.53 -4.62 -15.88
N LEU A 20 4.75 -5.14 -16.04
CA LEU A 20 5.52 -5.75 -14.94
C LEU A 20 5.91 -4.73 -13.85
N ILE A 21 6.20 -3.49 -14.22
CA ILE A 21 6.53 -2.42 -13.25
C ILE A 21 5.27 -1.89 -12.55
N SER A 22 4.09 -1.99 -13.17
CA SER A 22 2.82 -1.54 -12.59
C SER A 22 2.20 -2.49 -11.56
N ALA A 23 2.58 -3.78 -11.57
CA ALA A 23 2.02 -4.79 -10.67
C ALA A 23 2.12 -4.47 -9.15
N PRO A 24 3.25 -3.95 -8.61
CA PRO A 24 3.34 -3.61 -7.18
C PRO A 24 2.54 -2.36 -6.80
N LEU A 25 2.12 -1.53 -7.76
CA LEU A 25 1.39 -0.28 -7.48
C LEU A 25 -0.09 -0.54 -7.13
N GLN A 26 -0.62 -1.72 -7.43
CA GLN A 26 -1.99 -2.13 -7.08
C GLN A 26 -2.10 -3.00 -5.83
N ALA A 27 -1.03 -3.12 -5.03
CA ALA A 27 -1.15 -3.71 -3.71
C ALA A 27 -2.06 -2.81 -2.86
N ALA A 28 -3.32 -3.23 -2.66
CA ALA A 28 -4.32 -2.47 -1.92
C ALA A 28 -3.75 -2.02 -0.56
N GLU A 29 -3.85 -0.73 -0.27
CA GLU A 29 -3.39 -0.15 0.98
C GLU A 29 -4.09 -0.86 2.14
N LYS A 30 -3.33 -1.55 2.99
CA LYS A 30 -3.89 -2.26 4.13
C LYS A 30 -4.17 -1.24 5.23
N VAL A 31 -5.46 -1.00 5.47
CA VAL A 31 -5.94 -0.12 6.53
C VAL A 31 -6.38 -0.96 7.73
N VAL A 32 -5.88 -0.61 8.92
CA VAL A 32 -6.21 -1.23 10.20
C VAL A 32 -6.78 -0.17 11.13
N VAL A 33 -8.00 -0.38 11.61
CA VAL A 33 -8.65 0.54 12.55
C VAL A 33 -8.91 -0.20 13.86
N ASN A 34 -8.29 0.27 14.93
CA ASN A 34 -8.59 -0.15 16.28
C ASN A 34 -9.72 0.70 16.86
N ILE A 35 -10.82 0.10 17.29
CA ILE A 35 -11.95 0.81 17.89
C ILE A 35 -11.88 0.64 19.41
N SER A 36 -11.57 1.72 20.11
CA SER A 36 -11.56 1.72 21.57
C SER A 36 -12.97 1.94 22.12
N LYS A 37 -13.31 1.26 23.21
CA LYS A 37 -14.65 1.36 23.84
C LYS A 37 -14.83 2.65 24.65
N VAL A 38 -13.73 3.21 25.17
CA VAL A 38 -13.72 4.33 26.10
C VAL A 38 -12.59 5.27 25.71
N ASP A 39 -12.93 6.53 25.47
CA ASP A 39 -11.96 7.60 25.23
C ASP A 39 -11.45 8.19 26.56
N GLY A 40 -10.25 8.76 26.55
CA GLY A 40 -9.69 9.54 27.65
C GLY A 40 -9.09 8.74 28.81
N MET A 41 -9.21 7.40 28.83
CA MET A 41 -8.49 6.60 29.83
C MET A 41 -7.00 6.48 29.44
N PRO A 42 -6.06 6.73 30.35
CA PRO A 42 -4.63 6.75 30.02
C PRO A 42 -4.11 5.49 29.32
N TRP A 43 -4.66 4.32 29.64
CA TRP A 43 -4.25 3.07 29.00
C TRP A 43 -4.77 2.92 27.56
N PHE A 44 -5.95 3.46 27.23
CA PHE A 44 -6.45 3.47 25.85
C PHE A 44 -5.68 4.46 24.99
N ASN A 45 -5.23 5.58 25.54
CA ASN A 45 -4.38 6.53 24.82
C ASN A 45 -3.02 5.89 24.46
N ARG A 46 -2.37 5.22 25.43
CA ARG A 46 -1.12 4.47 25.16
C ARG A 46 -1.31 3.32 24.18
N MET A 47 -2.47 2.66 24.19
CA MET A 47 -2.79 1.65 23.17
C MET A 47 -2.81 2.30 21.78
N GLY A 48 -3.42 3.48 21.65
CA GLY A 48 -3.46 4.22 20.39
C GLY A 48 -2.08 4.56 19.85
N GLU A 49 -1.17 4.99 20.73
CA GLU A 49 0.25 5.22 20.38
C GLU A 49 0.90 3.94 19.83
N GLY A 50 0.70 2.80 20.50
CA GLY A 50 1.22 1.50 20.06
C GLY A 50 0.64 1.01 18.73
N VAL A 51 -0.65 1.27 18.46
CA VAL A 51 -1.28 0.95 17.17
C VAL A 51 -0.63 1.73 16.03
N VAL A 52 -0.36 3.03 16.24
CA VAL A 52 0.31 3.88 15.25
C VAL A 52 1.77 3.45 15.05
N GLU A 53 2.48 3.10 16.12
CA GLU A 53 3.84 2.58 16.04
C GLU A 53 3.91 1.26 15.26
N ALA A 54 3.01 0.32 15.54
CA ALA A 54 2.89 -0.92 14.79
C ALA A 54 2.57 -0.66 13.31
N GLY A 55 1.69 0.29 13.01
CA GLY A 55 1.40 0.71 11.63
C GLY A 55 2.66 1.08 10.85
N LYS A 56 3.52 1.91 11.46
CA LYS A 56 4.81 2.28 10.88
C LYS A 56 5.74 1.08 10.73
N ALA A 57 5.84 0.22 11.74
CA ALA A 57 6.71 -0.95 11.73
C ALA A 57 6.33 -1.98 10.65
N PHE A 58 5.03 -2.15 10.38
CA PHE A 58 4.52 -3.12 9.41
C PHE A 58 4.21 -2.52 8.03
N GLY A 59 4.40 -1.21 7.85
CA GLY A 59 4.10 -0.53 6.59
C GLY A 59 2.61 -0.54 6.24
N VAL A 60 1.74 -0.46 7.25
CA VAL A 60 0.28 -0.44 7.10
C VAL A 60 -0.30 0.84 7.68
N ASN A 61 -1.43 1.28 7.13
CA ASN A 61 -2.12 2.46 7.62
C ASN A 61 -2.94 2.05 8.86
N ALA A 62 -2.39 2.30 10.05
CA ALA A 62 -3.02 1.92 11.31
C ALA A 62 -3.42 3.15 12.13
N SER A 63 -4.64 3.13 12.68
CA SER A 63 -5.16 4.18 13.55
C SER A 63 -6.02 3.61 14.68
N GLN A 64 -6.18 4.40 15.75
CA GLN A 64 -7.19 4.15 16.77
C GLN A 64 -8.25 5.24 16.70
N VAL A 65 -9.51 4.83 16.79
CA VAL A 65 -10.68 5.70 16.90
C VAL A 65 -11.48 5.32 18.15
N TYR A 66 -12.25 6.26 18.67
CA TYR A 66 -13.03 6.14 19.91
C TYR A 66 -14.49 6.51 19.64
#